data_AF-A0A661IUB1-F1
#
_entry.id   AF-A0A661IUB1-F1
#
_cell.length_a   1.000
_cell.length_b   1.000
_cell.length_c   1.000
_cell.angle_alpha   90.00
_cell.angle_beta   90.00
_cell.angle_gamma   90.00
#
_symmetry.space_group_name_H-M   'P 1'
#
loop_
_entity.id
_entity.type
_entity.pdbx_description
1 polymer ?
#
loop_
_entity_poly.entity_id
_entity_poly.type
_entity_poly.pdbx_seq_one_letter_code
_entity_poly.pdbx_strand_id
1 'polypeptide(L)'
;MRLLYTATQPLVVQTPKRKFVVEPGQTLRLPPEKAEPLVKAGKLRLMNPPETPRLDPVVIIDATIQEIEQFYASGALRWARDQRPDLYWKMRALEKEIDQLARARAVGMLEVKLKQWCELMGKMIRDYLSQNSKERAA
;
A
#
# COMPACT_ATOMS: atom_id res chain seq x y z
N MET A 1 -20.93 -7.71 11.42
CA MET A 1 -20.45 -8.25 10.12
C MET A 1 -21.02 -9.66 9.92
N ARG A 2 -21.48 -10.06 8.73
CA ARG A 2 -21.97 -11.44 8.47
C ARG A 2 -21.14 -12.10 7.37
N LEU A 3 -20.61 -13.28 7.66
CA LEU A 3 -19.75 -14.06 6.77
C LEU A 3 -20.55 -15.18 6.07
N LEU A 4 -19.97 -15.72 5.00
CA LEU A 4 -20.58 -16.72 4.15
C LEU A 4 -20.04 -18.11 4.51
N TYR A 5 -20.92 -19.05 4.82
CA TYR A 5 -20.57 -20.41 5.25
C TYR A 5 -21.33 -21.44 4.41
N THR A 6 -20.71 -22.56 4.07
CA THR A 6 -21.36 -23.72 3.46
C THR A 6 -21.73 -24.72 4.54
N ALA A 7 -22.95 -25.24 4.51
CA ALA A 7 -23.34 -26.38 5.33
C ALA A 7 -22.65 -27.65 4.83
N THR A 8 -22.01 -28.38 5.74
CA THR A 8 -21.38 -29.68 5.43
C THR A 8 -22.27 -30.85 5.84
N GLN A 9 -23.32 -30.57 6.62
CA GLN A 9 -24.33 -31.52 7.09
C GLN A 9 -25.70 -30.83 7.13
N PRO A 10 -26.82 -31.57 7.19
CA PRO A 10 -28.15 -30.98 7.31
C PRO A 10 -28.28 -30.13 8.58
N LEU A 11 -28.72 -28.89 8.44
CA LEU A 11 -28.87 -27.94 9.55
C LEU A 11 -30.29 -27.41 9.61
N VAL A 12 -30.88 -27.45 10.79
CA VAL A 12 -32.19 -26.84 11.02
C VAL A 12 -31.97 -25.42 11.52
N VAL A 13 -32.28 -24.44 10.68
CA VAL A 13 -32.17 -23.02 11.03
C VAL A 13 -33.54 -22.50 11.43
N GLN A 14 -33.65 -22.05 12.68
CA GLN A 14 -34.84 -21.40 13.19
C GLN A 14 -34.62 -19.89 13.23
N THR A 15 -35.40 -19.16 12.44
CA THR A 15 -35.53 -17.70 12.51
C THR A 15 -36.82 -17.33 13.24
N PRO A 16 -36.97 -16.09 13.72
CA PRO A 16 -38.20 -15.65 14.40
C PRO A 16 -39.48 -15.84 13.56
N LYS A 17 -39.34 -15.90 12.23
CA LYS A 17 -40.47 -15.98 11.30
C LYS A 17 -40.65 -17.36 10.67
N ARG A 18 -39.59 -18.17 10.55
CA ARG A 18 -39.64 -19.49 9.89
C ARG A 18 -38.55 -20.44 10.38
N LYS A 19 -38.87 -21.73 10.36
CA LYS A 19 -37.93 -22.85 10.50
C LYS A 19 -37.70 -23.44 9.10
N PHE A 20 -36.44 -23.59 8.69
CA PHE A 20 -36.11 -24.23 7.42
C PHE A 20 -34.88 -25.11 7.58
N VAL A 21 -34.80 -26.15 6.76
CA VAL A 21 -33.68 -27.08 6.69
C VAL A 21 -32.71 -26.56 5.64
N VAL A 22 -31.44 -26.59 5.98
CA VAL A 22 -30.33 -26.23 5.11
C VAL A 22 -29.60 -27.51 4.79
N GLU A 23 -29.61 -27.87 3.52
CA GLU A 23 -28.99 -29.09 3.03
C GLU A 23 -27.45 -28.93 2.92
N PRO A 24 -26.69 -30.04 2.99
CA PRO A 24 -25.27 -30.02 2.69
C PRO A 24 -24.99 -29.36 1.32
N GLY A 25 -23.95 -28.53 1.26
CA GLY A 25 -23.60 -27.74 0.07
C GLY A 25 -24.35 -26.41 -0.05
N GLN A 26 -25.42 -26.18 0.71
CA GLN A 26 -26.10 -24.88 0.71
C GLN A 26 -25.31 -23.83 1.50
N THR A 27 -25.43 -22.60 1.04
CA THR A 27 -24.68 -21.47 1.58
C THR A 27 -25.56 -20.60 2.47
N LEU A 28 -25.03 -20.24 3.64
CA LEU A 28 -25.69 -19.42 4.65
C LEU A 28 -24.85 -18.21 5.01
N ARG A 29 -25.52 -17.07 5.21
CA ARG A 29 -24.88 -15.86 5.70
C ARG A 29 -25.18 -15.66 7.18
N LEU A 30 -24.20 -15.93 8.04
CA LEU A 30 -24.35 -15.91 9.50
C LEU A 30 -23.36 -14.95 10.15
N PRO A 31 -23.71 -14.35 11.31
CA PRO A 31 -22.73 -13.69 12.17
C PRO A 31 -21.70 -14.71 12.69
N PRO A 32 -20.41 -14.33 12.82
CA PRO A 32 -19.34 -15.23 13.31
C PRO A 32 -19.70 -15.89 14.65
N GLU A 33 -20.22 -15.12 15.60
CA GLU A 33 -20.63 -15.59 16.94
C GLU A 33 -21.60 -16.78 16.90
N LYS A 34 -22.49 -16.82 15.90
CA LYS A 34 -23.46 -17.92 15.73
C LYS A 34 -22.91 -19.07 14.89
N ALA A 35 -21.92 -18.80 14.04
CA ALA A 35 -21.33 -19.78 13.13
C ALA A 35 -20.16 -20.54 13.78
N GLU A 36 -19.37 -19.92 14.64
CA GLU A 36 -18.22 -20.50 15.34
C GLU A 36 -18.49 -21.87 16.00
N PRO A 37 -19.55 -22.06 16.81
CA PRO A 37 -19.82 -23.38 17.40
C PRO A 37 -20.16 -24.44 16.35
N LEU A 38 -20.82 -24.03 15.25
CA LEU A 38 -21.17 -24.94 14.14
C LEU A 38 -19.97 -25.27 13.26
N VAL A 39 -19.03 -24.34 13.09
CA VAL A 39 -17.76 -24.56 12.40
C VAL A 39 -16.86 -25.50 13.22
N LYS A 40 -16.74 -25.27 14.54
CA LYS A 40 -15.98 -26.17 15.44
C LYS A 40 -16.57 -27.58 15.49
N ALA A 41 -17.89 -27.71 15.40
CA ALA A 41 -18.58 -28.98 15.29
C ALA A 41 -18.51 -29.62 13.89
N GLY A 42 -17.81 -29.01 12.93
CA GLY A 42 -17.66 -29.53 11.56
C GLY A 42 -18.92 -29.49 10.71
N LYS A 43 -19.95 -28.74 11.12
CA LYS A 43 -21.26 -28.61 10.43
C LYS A 43 -21.33 -27.46 9.43
N LEU A 44 -20.42 -26.49 9.56
CA LEU A 44 -20.25 -25.36 8.64
C LEU A 44 -18.80 -25.25 8.21
N ARG A 45 -18.57 -24.86 6.96
CA ARG A 45 -17.26 -24.48 6.42
C ARG A 45 -17.31 -23.02 5.98
N LEU A 46 -16.39 -22.19 6.45
CA LEU A 46 -16.29 -20.79 6.01
C LEU A 46 -15.86 -20.75 4.53
N MET A 47 -16.63 -20.08 3.67
CA MET A 47 -16.41 -20.11 2.22
C MET A 47 -15.24 -19.26 1.74
N ASN A 48 -14.78 -18.31 2.54
CA ASN A 48 -13.53 -17.59 2.36
C ASN A 48 -13.18 -17.04 3.74
N PRO A 49 -12.08 -17.46 4.39
CA PRO A 49 -11.55 -16.64 5.46
C PRO A 49 -11.35 -15.23 4.88
N PRO A 50 -11.76 -14.14 5.57
CA PRO A 50 -11.16 -12.87 5.22
C PRO A 50 -9.66 -13.11 5.34
N GLU A 51 -8.96 -13.11 4.21
CA GLU A 51 -7.53 -12.92 4.20
C GLU A 51 -7.34 -11.55 4.83
N THR A 52 -7.16 -11.50 6.14
CA THR A 52 -6.32 -10.45 6.69
C THR A 52 -4.98 -10.70 6.03
N PRO A 53 -4.52 -9.80 5.13
CA PRO A 53 -3.15 -9.92 4.66
C PRO A 53 -2.33 -9.87 5.94
N ARG A 54 -1.60 -10.93 6.25
CA ARG A 54 -0.50 -10.82 7.20
C ARG A 54 0.48 -9.89 6.51
N LEU A 55 0.32 -8.60 6.76
CA LEU A 55 1.22 -7.58 6.25
C LEU A 55 2.60 -7.94 6.81
N ASP A 56 3.47 -8.39 5.92
CA ASP A 56 4.86 -8.66 6.25
C ASP A 56 5.46 -7.35 6.81
N PRO A 57 6.00 -7.36 8.04
CA PRO A 57 6.63 -6.17 8.62
C PRO A 57 7.68 -5.55 7.72
N VAL A 58 8.41 -6.35 6.93
CA VAL A 58 9.41 -5.86 5.96
C VAL A 58 8.71 -5.04 4.87
N VAL A 59 7.60 -5.54 4.33
CA VAL A 59 6.82 -4.84 3.29
C VAL A 59 6.22 -3.54 3.82
N ILE A 60 5.76 -3.52 5.07
CA ILE A 60 5.27 -2.28 5.70
C ILE A 60 6.40 -1.27 5.87
N ILE A 61 7.56 -1.71 6.38
CA ILE A 61 8.71 -0.85 6.59
C ILE A 61 9.19 -0.26 5.26
N ASP A 62 9.31 -1.08 4.21
CA ASP A 62 9.74 -0.62 2.88
C ASP A 62 8.74 0.37 2.27
N ALA A 63 7.43 0.10 2.36
CA ALA A 63 6.40 1.03 1.89
C ALA A 63 6.43 2.36 2.68
N THR A 64 6.66 2.28 3.99
CA THR A 64 6.77 3.47 4.86
C THR A 64 8.03 4.29 4.52
N ILE A 65 9.17 3.64 4.30
CA ILE A 65 10.40 4.30 3.86
C ILE A 65 10.16 5.01 2.52
N GLN A 66 9.54 4.33 1.56
CA GLN A 66 9.21 4.94 0.26
C GLN A 66 8.29 6.16 0.40
N GLU A 67 7.28 6.10 1.26
CA GLU A 67 6.38 7.22 1.49
C GLU A 67 7.10 8.41 2.14
N ILE A 68 7.98 8.15 3.11
CA ILE A 68 8.83 9.16 3.74
C ILE A 68 9.77 9.79 2.72
N GLU A 69 10.43 8.99 1.88
CA GLU A 69 11.32 9.46 0.82
C GLU A 69 10.56 10.30 -0.21
N GLN A 70 9.37 9.88 -0.63
CA GLN A 70 8.51 10.63 -1.54
C GLN A 70 8.06 11.96 -0.93
N PHE A 71 7.72 11.98 0.36
CA PHE A 71 7.34 13.19 1.07
C PHE A 71 8.48 14.21 1.06
N TYR A 72 9.70 13.79 1.43
CA TYR A 72 10.87 14.67 1.42
C TYR A 72 11.29 15.10 0.02
N ALA A 73 11.25 14.21 -0.98
CA ALA A 73 11.54 14.54 -2.37
C ALA A 73 10.55 15.57 -2.91
N SER A 74 9.25 15.41 -2.63
CA SER A 74 8.21 16.35 -3.04
C SER A 74 8.35 17.71 -2.36
N GLY A 75 8.63 17.71 -1.06
CA GLY A 75 8.92 18.93 -0.29
C GLY A 75 10.15 19.67 -0.84
N ALA A 76 11.23 18.95 -1.10
CA ALA A 76 12.47 19.51 -1.64
C ALA A 76 12.30 20.05 -3.07
N LEU A 77 11.53 19.38 -3.93
CA LEU A 77 11.21 19.86 -5.27
C LEU A 77 10.39 21.16 -5.23
N ARG A 78 9.38 21.23 -4.37
CA ARG A 78 8.57 22.44 -4.19
C ARG A 78 9.42 23.59 -3.65
N TRP A 79 10.21 23.33 -2.61
CA TRP A 79 11.14 24.31 -2.07
C TRP A 79 12.13 24.81 -3.12
N ALA A 80 12.74 23.91 -3.91
CA ALA A 80 13.66 24.31 -4.95
C ALA A 80 12.97 25.12 -6.05
N ARG A 81 11.74 24.79 -6.44
CA ARG A 81 10.98 25.62 -7.40
C ARG A 81 10.85 27.07 -6.91
N ASP A 82 10.57 27.24 -5.62
CA ASP A 82 10.24 28.53 -5.04
C ASP A 82 11.50 29.33 -4.63
N GLN A 83 12.57 28.66 -4.17
CA GLN A 83 13.77 29.27 -3.56
C GLN A 83 15.07 29.07 -4.36
N ARG A 84 15.15 28.03 -5.20
CA ARG A 84 16.34 27.63 -5.97
C ARG A 84 15.96 27.16 -7.38
N PRO A 85 15.38 28.05 -8.20
CA PRO A 85 14.82 27.67 -9.50
C PRO A 85 15.88 27.07 -10.44
N ASP A 86 17.16 27.44 -10.26
CA ASP A 86 18.29 26.83 -10.95
C ASP A 86 18.39 25.31 -10.71
N LEU A 87 18.24 24.88 -9.46
CA LEU A 87 18.27 23.47 -9.07
C LEU A 87 17.02 22.74 -9.54
N TYR A 88 15.86 23.38 -9.44
CA TYR A 88 14.60 22.84 -9.93
C TYR A 88 14.66 22.51 -11.43
N TRP A 89 15.09 23.46 -12.26
CA TRP A 89 15.18 23.25 -13.70
C TRP A 89 16.25 22.23 -14.09
N LYS A 90 17.39 22.19 -13.38
CA LYS A 90 18.38 21.11 -13.55
C LYS A 90 17.77 19.73 -13.28
N MET A 91 16.96 19.60 -12.24
CA MET A 91 16.31 18.34 -11.90
C MET A 91 15.30 17.92 -12.97
N ARG A 92 14.46 18.85 -13.45
CA ARG A 92 13.49 18.59 -14.53
C ARG A 92 14.14 18.23 -15.86
N ALA A 93 15.27 18.86 -16.19
CA ALA A 93 16.04 18.51 -17.38
C ALA A 93 16.59 17.08 -17.29
N LEU A 94 17.11 16.71 -16.12
CA LEU A 94 17.65 15.37 -15.87
C LEU A 94 16.56 14.29 -15.92
N GLU A 95 15.39 14.54 -15.34
CA GLU A 95 14.22 13.64 -15.45
C GLU A 95 13.80 13.42 -16.90
N LYS A 96 13.80 14.49 -17.72
CA LYS A 96 13.48 14.39 -19.15
C LYS A 96 14.51 13.56 -19.92
N GLU A 97 15.80 13.68 -19.59
CA GLU A 97 16.85 12.86 -20.18
C GLU A 97 16.70 11.38 -19.80
N ILE A 98 16.37 11.08 -18.53
CA ILE A 98 16.09 9.73 -18.06
C ILE A 98 14.93 9.11 -18.83
N ASP A 99 13.81 9.84 -18.98
CA ASP A 99 12.65 9.37 -19.74
C ASP A 99 13.00 9.05 -21.20
N GLN A 100 13.81 9.90 -21.84
CA GLN A 100 14.28 9.68 -23.21
C GLN A 100 15.16 8.43 -23.33
N LEU A 101 16.09 8.25 -22.40
CA LEU A 101 17.00 7.09 -22.37
C LEU A 101 16.26 5.79 -22.08
N ALA A 102 15.27 5.81 -21.19
CA ALA A 102 14.42 4.67 -20.87
C ALA A 102 13.63 4.22 -22.10
N ARG A 103 13.02 5.16 -22.85
CA ARG A 103 12.32 4.87 -24.12
C ARG A 103 13.26 4.31 -25.18
N ALA A 104 14.49 4.83 -25.25
CA ALA A 104 15.51 4.36 -26.17
C ALA A 104 16.19 3.04 -25.73
N ARG A 105 15.85 2.50 -24.55
CA ARG A 105 16.50 1.32 -23.93
C ARG A 105 18.03 1.45 -23.84
N ALA A 106 18.53 2.66 -23.66
CA ALA A 106 19.96 2.95 -23.56
C ALA A 106 20.47 2.71 -22.13
N VAL A 107 20.47 1.44 -21.69
CA VAL A 107 20.66 1.03 -20.29
C VAL A 107 21.92 1.61 -19.64
N GLY A 108 23.07 1.57 -20.32
CA GLY A 108 24.33 2.08 -19.74
C GLY A 108 24.32 3.59 -19.44
N MET A 109 23.70 4.39 -20.30
CA MET A 109 23.56 5.83 -20.06
C MET A 109 22.45 6.14 -19.05
N LEU A 110 21.42 5.29 -19.00
CA LEU A 110 20.32 5.40 -18.04
C LEU A 110 20.84 5.25 -16.60
N GLU A 111 21.71 4.27 -16.34
CA GLU A 111 22.32 4.07 -15.01
C GLU A 111 23.11 5.30 -14.53
N VAL A 112 23.90 5.90 -15.42
CA VAL A 112 24.67 7.11 -15.12
C VAL A 112 23.73 8.27 -14.77
N LYS A 113 22.65 8.45 -15.53
CA LYS A 113 21.70 9.54 -15.30
C LYS A 113 20.85 9.34 -14.05
N LEU A 114 20.43 8.11 -13.75
CA LEU A 114 19.75 7.78 -12.51
C LEU A 114 20.62 8.05 -11.29
N LYS A 115 21.92 7.72 -11.35
CA LYS A 115 22.86 8.03 -10.27
C LYS A 115 23.00 9.55 -10.05
N GLN A 116 23.14 10.32 -11.13
CA GLN A 116 23.17 11.79 -11.06
C GLN A 116 21.87 12.36 -10.46
N TRP A 117 20.73 11.76 -10.78
CA TRP A 117 19.43 12.16 -10.25
C TRP A 117 19.34 11.90 -8.75
N CYS A 118 19.76 10.72 -8.28
CA CYS A 118 19.80 10.39 -6.85
C CYS A 118 20.72 11.35 -6.07
N GLU A 119 21.90 11.66 -6.60
CA GLU A 119 22.85 12.58 -5.96
C GLU A 119 22.27 14.00 -5.86
N LEU A 120 21.62 14.48 -6.93
CA LEU A 120 21.00 15.81 -6.96
C LEU A 120 19.77 15.89 -6.05
N MET A 121 18.89 14.88 -6.07
CA MET A 121 17.73 14.81 -5.16
C MET A 121 18.17 14.78 -3.70
N GLY A 122 19.16 13.95 -3.38
CA GLY A 122 19.72 13.86 -2.02
C GLY A 122 20.30 15.20 -1.56
N LYS A 123 20.95 15.96 -2.45
CA LYS A 123 21.40 17.32 -2.14
C LYS A 123 20.22 18.26 -1.88
N MET A 124 19.21 18.25 -2.76
CA MET A 124 18.01 19.08 -2.60
C MET A 124 17.28 18.80 -1.28
N ILE A 125 17.13 17.53 -0.89
CA ILE A 125 16.51 17.13 0.37
C ILE A 125 17.33 17.65 1.56
N ARG A 126 18.66 17.51 1.56
CA ARG A 126 19.51 18.03 2.64
C ARG A 126 19.41 19.55 2.79
N ASP A 127 19.44 20.27 1.66
CA ASP A 127 19.33 21.73 1.67
C ASP A 127 17.95 22.17 2.21
N TYR A 128 16.88 21.51 1.75
CA TYR A 128 15.51 21.72 2.24
C TYR A 128 15.39 21.48 3.75
N LEU A 129 15.92 20.36 4.25
CA LEU A 129 15.88 20.03 5.68
C LEU A 129 16.70 21.01 6.54
N SER A 130 17.87 21.43 6.06
CA SER A 130 18.69 22.43 6.75
C SER A 130 17.96 23.77 6.87
N GLN A 131 17.28 24.21 5.81
CA GLN A 131 16.49 25.44 5.83
C GLN A 131 15.32 25.35 6.81
N ASN A 132 14.55 24.25 6.75
CA ASN A 132 13.43 24.01 7.67
C ASN A 132 13.87 23.95 9.14
N SER A 133 15.06 23.40 9.42
CA SER A 133 15.60 23.38 10.79
C SER A 133 15.98 24.78 11.31
N LYS A 134 16.44 25.68 10.42
CA LYS A 134 16.77 27.05 10.78
C LYS A 134 15.52 27.88 11.03
N GLU A 135 14.49 27.73 10.19
CA GLU A 135 13.21 28.42 10.33
C GLU A 135 12.43 28.01 11.59
N ARG A 136 12.61 26.79 12.09
CA ARG A 136 12.01 26.33 13.35
C ARG A 136 12.76 26.75 14.61
N ALA A 137 14.01 27.19 14.48
CA ALA A 137 14.86 27.60 15.59
C ALA A 137 14.94 29.12 15.77
N ALA A 138 14.34 29.89 14.86
CA ALA A 138 14.21 31.35 14.87
C ALA A 138 12.83 31.77 15.37
#